data_AF-A0A060CLQ6-F1
#
_entry.id   AF-A0A060CLQ6-F1
#
_cell.length_a   1.000
_cell.length_b   1.000
_cell.length_c   1.000
_cell.angle_alpha   90.00
_cell.angle_beta   90.00
_cell.angle_gamma   90.00
#
_symmetry.space_group_name_H-M   'P 1'
#
loop_
_entity.id
_entity.type
_entity.pdbx_description
1 polymer ?
#
loop_
_entity_poly.entity_id
_entity_poly.type
_entity_poly.pdbx_seq_one_letter_code
_entity_poly.pdbx_strand_id
1 'polypeptide(L)'
;ESWRQDRATAAQAPQRPAGAVYRDLRAAAESGWDFSSRWLGDGRTLASIRTTAIVPVDLNSLMHHLEITLARACRQAGDVRCARDFDARAQRRAAAIERWLWNDAGGFYADYDWQRGRTSDQLTAAAAFPFVCRHRHARARRAHCPGAAARAAAS
;
A
#
# COMPACT_ATOMS: atom_id res chain seq x y z
N GLU A 1 6.53 -24.97 3.15
CA GLU A 1 6.15 -25.63 1.89
C GLU A 1 7.21 -25.45 0.77
N SER A 2 7.80 -24.26 0.58
CA SER A 2 8.70 -23.96 -0.57
C SER A 2 10.21 -23.94 -0.30
N TRP A 3 10.72 -24.74 0.66
CA TRP A 3 12.10 -24.60 1.16
C TRP A 3 13.20 -24.73 0.08
N ARG A 4 13.03 -25.62 -0.91
CA ARG A 4 14.02 -25.80 -1.98
C ARG A 4 14.07 -24.58 -2.92
N GLN A 5 12.91 -24.05 -3.27
CA GLN A 5 12.76 -22.88 -4.15
C GLN A 5 13.29 -21.62 -3.47
N ASP A 6 13.01 -21.45 -2.17
CA ASP A 6 13.51 -20.32 -1.38
C ASP A 6 15.04 -20.32 -1.36
N ARG A 7 15.65 -21.48 -1.07
CA ARG A 7 17.13 -21.62 -1.07
C ARG A 7 17.74 -21.34 -2.44
N ALA A 8 17.13 -21.85 -3.51
CA ALA A 8 17.60 -21.59 -4.88
C ALA A 8 17.52 -20.09 -5.22
N THR A 9 16.44 -19.42 -4.83
CA THR A 9 16.26 -17.98 -5.04
C THR A 9 17.27 -17.16 -4.24
N ALA A 10 17.53 -17.51 -2.98
CA ALA A 10 18.53 -16.84 -2.17
C ALA A 10 19.96 -17.04 -2.72
N ALA A 11 20.26 -18.22 -3.27
CA ALA A 11 21.56 -18.48 -3.92
C ALA A 11 21.80 -17.61 -5.16
N GLN A 12 20.75 -17.15 -5.84
CA GLN A 12 20.85 -16.23 -6.98
C GLN A 12 21.11 -14.76 -6.57
N ALA A 13 21.03 -14.43 -5.27
CA ALA A 13 21.33 -13.11 -4.74
C ALA A 13 22.49 -13.17 -3.71
N PRO A 14 23.72 -13.55 -4.12
CA PRO A 14 24.84 -13.72 -3.19
C PRO A 14 25.24 -12.42 -2.47
N GLN A 15 24.85 -11.26 -3.01
CA GLN A 15 25.08 -9.94 -2.43
C GLN A 15 24.09 -9.59 -1.29
N ARG A 16 23.10 -10.43 -1.01
CA ARG A 16 22.09 -10.22 0.03
C ARG A 16 22.19 -11.33 1.08
N PRO A 17 21.99 -11.01 2.37
CA PRO A 17 21.84 -12.05 3.38
C PRO A 17 20.64 -12.95 3.02
N ALA A 18 20.85 -14.27 2.96
CA ALA A 18 19.80 -15.23 2.59
C ALA A 18 18.53 -15.06 3.46
N GLY A 19 18.70 -14.79 4.75
CA GLY A 19 17.58 -14.52 5.66
C GLY A 19 16.73 -13.31 5.28
N ALA A 20 17.31 -12.29 4.63
CA ALA A 20 16.55 -11.15 4.11
C ALA A 20 15.71 -11.56 2.90
N VAL A 21 16.28 -12.37 1.98
CA VAL A 21 15.54 -12.90 0.82
C VAL A 21 14.38 -13.78 1.29
N TYR A 22 14.60 -14.68 2.25
CA TYR A 22 13.54 -15.52 2.82
C TYR A 22 12.43 -14.70 3.47
N ARG A 23 12.78 -13.61 4.17
CA ARG A 23 11.79 -12.72 4.78
C ARG A 23 10.92 -12.05 3.71
N ASP A 24 11.51 -11.57 2.63
CA ASP A 24 10.76 -10.93 1.54
C ASP A 24 9.88 -11.93 0.77
N LEU A 25 10.35 -13.17 0.58
CA LEU A 25 9.55 -14.25 -0.01
C LEU A 25 8.31 -14.56 0.84
N ARG A 26 8.50 -14.75 2.15
CA ARG A 26 7.36 -14.99 3.07
C ARG A 26 6.42 -13.80 3.12
N ALA A 27 6.94 -12.58 3.19
CA ALA A 27 6.10 -11.37 3.19
C ALA A 27 5.27 -11.24 1.90
N ALA A 28 5.78 -11.69 0.75
CA ALA A 28 4.99 -11.73 -0.47
C ALA A 28 3.88 -12.78 -0.42
N ALA A 29 4.12 -13.95 0.17
CA ALA A 29 3.07 -14.93 0.42
C ALA A 29 1.98 -14.39 1.38
N GLU A 30 2.37 -13.73 2.48
CA GLU A 30 1.42 -13.09 3.40
C GLU A 30 0.62 -11.95 2.76
N SER A 31 1.15 -11.33 1.69
CA SER A 31 0.43 -10.29 0.95
C SER A 31 -0.71 -10.86 0.09
N GLY A 32 -0.70 -12.16 -0.21
CA GLY A 32 -1.58 -12.82 -1.18
C GLY A 32 -1.17 -12.62 -2.65
N TRP A 33 0.03 -12.08 -2.91
CA TRP A 33 0.58 -11.81 -4.24
C TRP A 33 1.94 -12.51 -4.45
N ASP A 34 2.01 -13.83 -4.25
CA ASP A 34 3.20 -14.66 -4.48
C ASP A 34 3.23 -15.29 -5.89
N PHE A 35 4.17 -14.99 -6.77
CA PHE A 35 4.99 -13.78 -6.78
C PHE A 35 4.54 -12.85 -7.90
N SER A 36 4.77 -11.56 -7.69
CA SER A 36 4.40 -10.49 -8.60
C SER A 36 5.59 -9.57 -8.85
N SER A 37 5.70 -9.03 -10.07
CA SER A 37 6.66 -7.97 -10.42
C SER A 37 6.55 -6.74 -9.51
N ARG A 38 5.38 -6.55 -8.89
CA ARG A 38 5.08 -5.57 -7.84
C ARG A 38 6.12 -5.53 -6.72
N TRP A 39 6.67 -6.70 -6.33
CA TRP A 39 7.61 -6.82 -5.22
C TRP A 39 9.09 -6.85 -5.63
N LEU A 40 9.37 -6.89 -6.94
CA LEU A 40 10.70 -7.15 -7.47
C LEU A 40 11.45 -5.83 -7.68
N GLY A 41 12.65 -5.72 -7.12
CA GLY A 41 13.46 -4.51 -7.17
C GLY A 41 13.86 -4.06 -8.58
N ASP A 42 13.88 -4.98 -9.54
CA ASP A 42 14.10 -4.77 -10.98
C ASP A 42 12.85 -5.06 -11.84
N GLY A 43 11.72 -5.39 -11.20
CA GLY A 43 10.46 -5.76 -11.86
C GLY A 43 10.46 -7.09 -12.61
N ARG A 44 11.54 -7.88 -12.55
CA ARG A 44 11.73 -9.06 -13.42
C ARG A 44 12.26 -10.29 -12.67
N THR A 45 13.28 -10.11 -11.85
CA THR A 45 14.01 -11.21 -11.23
C THR A 45 13.51 -11.48 -9.82
N LEU A 46 13.08 -12.70 -9.52
CA LEU A 46 12.58 -13.04 -8.18
C LEU A 46 13.63 -12.82 -7.08
N ALA A 47 14.92 -13.05 -7.36
CA ALA A 47 16.01 -12.81 -6.42
C ALA A 47 16.16 -11.32 -6.02
N SER A 48 15.57 -10.39 -6.78
CA SER A 48 15.50 -8.96 -6.47
C SER A 48 14.34 -8.57 -5.55
N ILE A 49 13.53 -9.55 -5.11
CA ILE A 49 12.34 -9.34 -4.27
C ILE A 49 12.68 -8.57 -2.99
N ARG A 50 11.86 -7.57 -2.68
CA ARG A 50 12.08 -6.66 -1.55
C ARG A 50 10.77 -6.21 -0.91
N THR A 51 9.84 -7.15 -0.76
CA THR A 51 8.47 -6.94 -0.25
C THR A 51 8.44 -6.12 1.04
N THR A 52 9.35 -6.37 1.99
CA THR A 52 9.40 -5.65 3.27
C THR A 52 9.90 -4.20 3.17
N ALA A 53 10.47 -3.81 2.02
CA ALA A 53 10.82 -2.42 1.71
C ALA A 53 9.64 -1.62 1.13
N ILE A 54 8.52 -2.29 0.85
CA ILE A 54 7.38 -1.70 0.13
C ILE A 54 6.21 -1.54 1.08
N VAL A 55 5.62 -0.35 1.11
CA VAL A 55 4.39 -0.02 1.84
C VAL A 55 3.22 -0.26 0.87
N PRO A 56 2.42 -1.33 1.06
CA PRO A 56 1.40 -1.72 0.08
C PRO A 56 0.15 -0.86 0.17
N VAL A 57 -0.39 -0.43 -0.97
CA VAL A 57 -1.58 0.43 -1.01
C VAL A 57 -2.88 -0.31 -0.66
N ASP A 58 -2.99 -1.57 -1.05
CA ASP A 58 -4.10 -2.46 -0.70
C ASP A 58 -4.15 -2.72 0.81
N LEU A 59 -3.05 -3.15 1.43
CA LEU A 59 -2.99 -3.40 2.87
C LEU A 59 -3.36 -2.15 3.67
N ASN A 60 -2.84 -0.97 3.30
CA ASN A 60 -3.18 0.26 4.02
C ASN A 60 -4.63 0.68 3.82
N SER A 61 -5.22 0.40 2.65
CA SER A 61 -6.65 0.62 2.41
C SER A 61 -7.51 -0.30 3.27
N LEU A 62 -7.15 -1.58 3.37
CA LEU A 62 -7.83 -2.55 4.24
C LEU A 62 -7.72 -2.16 5.71
N MET A 63 -6.53 -1.73 6.16
CA MET A 63 -6.33 -1.25 7.54
C MET A 63 -7.18 0.00 7.84
N HIS A 64 -7.30 0.92 6.89
CA HIS A 64 -8.17 2.09 7.05
C HIS A 64 -9.64 1.69 7.17
N HIS A 65 -10.09 0.75 6.34
CA HIS A 65 -11.44 0.21 6.40
C HIS A 65 -11.72 -0.50 7.74
N LEU A 66 -10.75 -1.26 8.24
CA LEU A 66 -10.82 -1.92 9.53
C LEU A 66 -10.93 -0.90 10.68
N GLU A 67 -10.12 0.15 10.66
CA GLU A 67 -10.18 1.23 11.67
C GLU A 67 -11.56 1.91 11.68
N ILE A 68 -12.14 2.20 10.52
CA ILE A 68 -13.52 2.73 10.42
C ILE A 68 -14.54 1.74 10.99
N THR A 69 -14.38 0.46 10.68
CA THR A 69 -15.29 -0.60 11.14
C THR A 69 -15.25 -0.75 12.66
N LEU A 70 -14.05 -0.73 13.25
CA LEU A 70 -13.86 -0.77 14.71
C LEU A 70 -14.44 0.47 15.39
N ALA A 71 -14.26 1.67 14.81
CA ALA A 71 -14.89 2.87 15.35
C ALA A 71 -16.42 2.77 15.35
N ARG A 72 -17.02 2.17 14.32
CA ARG A 72 -18.48 1.92 14.26
C ARG A 72 -18.93 0.91 15.31
N ALA A 73 -18.22 -0.19 15.46
CA ALA A 73 -18.52 -1.20 16.48
C ALA A 73 -18.44 -0.61 17.89
N CYS A 74 -17.42 0.19 18.18
CA CYS A 74 -17.28 0.85 19.48
C CYS A 74 -18.40 1.86 19.77
N ARG A 75 -18.88 2.61 18.76
CA ARG A 75 -20.07 3.45 18.91
C ARG A 75 -21.32 2.64 19.23
N GLN A 76 -21.52 1.50 18.58
CA GLN A 76 -22.66 0.60 18.85
C GLN A 76 -22.61 0.02 20.26
N ALA A 77 -21.40 -0.24 20.78
CA ALA A 77 -21.18 -0.70 22.14
C ALA A 77 -21.24 0.41 23.21
N GLY A 78 -21.41 1.68 22.83
CA GLY A 78 -21.39 2.83 23.74
C GLY A 78 -19.98 3.23 24.23
N ASP A 79 -18.91 2.63 23.71
CA ASP A 79 -17.53 2.98 24.06
C ASP A 79 -17.04 4.18 23.24
N VAL A 80 -17.31 5.37 23.79
CA VAL A 80 -16.93 6.64 23.16
C VAL A 80 -15.42 6.81 23.04
N ARG A 81 -14.64 6.30 24.00
CA ARG A 81 -13.18 6.45 23.98
C ARG A 81 -12.59 5.60 22.87
N CYS A 82 -12.97 4.32 22.79
CA CYS A 82 -12.56 3.44 21.70
C CYS A 82 -12.92 4.01 20.33
N ALA A 83 -14.16 4.51 20.18
CA ALA A 83 -14.61 5.10 18.93
C ALA A 83 -13.72 6.28 18.47
N ARG A 84 -13.42 7.21 19.39
CA ARG A 84 -12.54 8.36 19.12
C ARG A 84 -11.13 7.92 18.74
N ASP A 85 -10.58 6.93 19.44
CA ASP A 85 -9.24 6.42 19.18
C ASP A 85 -9.12 5.80 17.78
N PHE A 86 -10.11 5.01 17.36
CA PHE A 86 -10.12 4.43 16.02
C PHE A 86 -10.46 5.43 14.92
N ASP A 87 -11.33 6.40 15.17
CA ASP A 87 -11.57 7.49 14.21
C ASP A 87 -10.27 8.28 13.95
N ALA A 88 -9.50 8.60 15.00
CA ALA A 88 -8.22 9.30 14.86
C ALA A 88 -7.19 8.46 14.09
N ARG A 89 -7.13 7.14 14.32
CA ARG A 89 -6.26 6.22 13.56
C ARG A 89 -6.66 6.19 12.09
N ALA A 90 -7.95 6.04 11.80
CA ALA A 90 -8.50 6.04 10.45
C ALA A 90 -8.17 7.34 9.70
N GLN A 91 -8.31 8.50 10.35
CA GLN A 91 -7.98 9.79 9.76
C GLN A 91 -6.48 9.93 9.45
N ARG A 92 -5.60 9.52 10.37
CA ARG A 92 -4.14 9.54 10.12
C ARG A 92 -3.76 8.64 8.96
N ARG A 93 -4.34 7.43 8.89
CA ARG A 93 -4.06 6.49 7.79
C ARG A 93 -4.59 7.02 6.46
N ALA A 94 -5.79 7.59 6.46
CA ALA A 94 -6.34 8.25 5.29
C ALA A 94 -5.40 9.34 4.74
N ALA A 95 -4.91 10.22 5.60
CA ALA A 95 -3.95 11.24 5.21
C ALA A 95 -2.61 10.66 4.70
N ALA A 96 -2.15 9.56 5.30
CA ALA A 96 -0.93 8.88 4.86
C ALA A 96 -1.10 8.23 3.47
N ILE A 97 -2.24 7.61 3.19
CA ILE A 97 -2.56 7.04 1.86
C ILE A 97 -2.52 8.14 0.80
N GLU A 98 -3.21 9.25 1.02
CA GLU A 98 -3.20 10.40 0.08
C GLU A 98 -1.82 11.02 -0.11
N ARG A 99 -0.95 10.95 0.90
CA ARG A 99 0.37 11.59 0.86
C ARG A 99 1.43 10.72 0.20
N TRP A 100 1.48 9.44 0.55
CA TRP A 100 2.61 8.56 0.22
C TRP A 100 2.29 7.57 -0.89
N LEU A 101 1.01 7.19 -1.02
CA LEU A 101 0.58 6.10 -1.89
C LEU A 101 -0.15 6.62 -3.14
N TRP A 102 0.00 7.90 -3.44
CA TRP A 102 -0.50 8.52 -4.66
C TRP A 102 0.66 8.83 -5.60
N ASN A 103 0.62 8.30 -6.82
CA ASN A 103 1.56 8.65 -7.87
C ASN A 103 1.02 9.86 -8.64
N ASP A 104 1.61 11.03 -8.43
CA ASP A 104 1.19 12.29 -9.08
C ASP A 104 1.42 12.28 -10.60
N ALA A 105 2.49 11.64 -11.08
CA ALA A 105 2.80 11.58 -12.51
C ALA A 105 1.85 10.64 -13.27
N GLY A 106 1.54 9.49 -12.67
CA GLY A 106 0.64 8.48 -13.23
C GLY A 106 -0.85 8.74 -12.99
N GLY A 107 -1.19 9.54 -11.97
CA GLY A 107 -2.57 9.83 -11.61
C GLY A 107 -3.33 8.63 -11.00
N PHE A 108 -2.62 7.73 -10.32
CA PHE A 108 -3.19 6.54 -9.69
C PHE A 108 -2.56 6.26 -8.32
N TYR A 109 -3.24 5.46 -7.49
CA TYR A 109 -2.67 4.98 -6.24
C TYR A 109 -1.67 3.85 -6.49
N ALA A 110 -0.54 3.89 -5.80
CA ALA A 110 0.56 2.94 -5.96
C ALA A 110 1.25 2.69 -4.62
N ASP A 111 2.10 1.66 -4.59
CA ASP A 111 2.90 1.35 -3.41
C ASP A 111 4.04 2.36 -3.20
N TYR A 112 4.55 2.45 -1.97
CA TYR A 112 5.68 3.32 -1.64
C TYR A 112 6.89 2.51 -1.18
N ASP A 113 8.04 2.67 -1.84
CA ASP A 113 9.32 2.07 -1.43
C ASP A 113 9.97 3.00 -0.39
N TRP A 114 9.88 2.64 0.89
CA TRP A 114 10.32 3.50 1.99
C TRP A 114 11.85 3.57 2.12
N GLN A 115 12.56 2.56 1.61
CA GLN A 115 14.02 2.57 1.60
C GLN A 115 14.58 3.44 0.48
N ARG A 116 13.89 3.47 -0.67
CA ARG A 116 14.26 4.32 -1.81
C ARG A 116 13.59 5.69 -1.79
N GLY A 117 12.64 5.91 -0.89
CA GLY A 117 11.93 7.18 -0.75
C GLY A 117 11.06 7.55 -1.96
N ARG A 118 10.48 6.56 -2.65
CA ARG A 118 9.74 6.80 -3.91
C ARG A 118 8.43 6.02 -3.98
N THR A 119 7.41 6.66 -4.53
CA THR A 119 6.17 6.00 -4.93
C THR A 119 6.39 5.23 -6.24
N SER A 120 5.81 4.05 -6.36
CA SER A 120 5.97 3.18 -7.53
C SER A 120 5.26 3.75 -8.76
N ASP A 121 5.89 3.60 -9.92
CA ASP A 121 5.29 3.91 -11.24
C ASP A 121 4.52 2.71 -11.84
N GLN A 122 4.46 1.59 -11.11
CA GLN A 122 3.72 0.41 -11.57
C GLN A 122 2.24 0.53 -11.22
N LEU A 123 1.39 0.56 -12.26
CA LEU A 123 -0.04 0.38 -12.09
C LEU A 123 -0.35 -1.10 -11.88
N THR A 124 -0.97 -1.44 -10.75
CA THR A 124 -1.42 -2.80 -10.42
C THR A 124 -2.89 -2.77 -9.99
N ALA A 125 -3.56 -3.93 -9.93
CA ALA A 125 -4.95 -3.97 -9.47
C ALA A 125 -5.12 -3.52 -8.01
N ALA A 126 -4.04 -3.49 -7.21
CA ALA A 126 -4.05 -2.92 -5.87
C ALA A 126 -4.44 -1.43 -5.85
N ALA A 127 -4.23 -0.69 -6.95
CA ALA A 127 -4.64 0.71 -7.10
C ALA A 127 -6.16 0.93 -6.94
N ALA A 128 -6.97 -0.12 -7.11
CA ALA A 128 -8.42 -0.06 -6.94
C ALA A 128 -8.86 -0.13 -5.46
N PHE A 129 -8.03 -0.65 -4.56
CA PHE A 129 -8.40 -0.90 -3.16
C PHE A 129 -8.84 0.34 -2.38
N PRO A 130 -8.19 1.51 -2.54
CA PRO A 130 -8.68 2.73 -1.92
C PRO A 130 -10.17 2.96 -2.24
N PHE A 131 -10.59 2.75 -3.50
CA PHE A 131 -11.97 2.96 -3.95
C PHE A 131 -12.95 1.95 -3.36
N VAL A 132 -12.58 0.66 -3.38
CA VAL A 132 -13.38 -0.42 -2.81
C VAL A 132 -13.57 -0.24 -1.30
N CYS A 133 -12.52 0.20 -0.61
CA CYS A 133 -12.55 0.45 0.84
C CYS A 133 -13.26 1.76 1.22
N ARG A 134 -13.84 2.49 0.25
CA ARG A 134 -14.54 3.77 0.42
C ARG A 134 -13.69 4.84 1.09
N HIS A 135 -12.39 4.83 0.81
CA HIS A 135 -11.51 5.90 1.24
C HIS A 135 -11.89 7.21 0.52
N ARG A 136 -11.61 8.38 1.12
CA ARG A 136 -11.96 9.67 0.50
C ARG A 136 -10.84 10.10 -0.46
N HIS A 137 -11.06 9.91 -1.75
CA HIS A 137 -10.09 10.18 -2.81
C HIS A 137 -10.06 11.65 -3.26
N ALA A 138 -9.47 12.52 -2.44
CA ALA A 138 -9.38 13.93 -2.79
C ALA A 138 -8.53 14.13 -4.07
N ARG A 139 -7.40 13.43 -4.19
CA ARG A 139 -6.50 13.55 -5.35
C ARG A 139 -7.04 12.89 -6.61
N ALA A 140 -7.57 11.66 -6.53
CA ALA A 140 -8.10 10.97 -7.72
C ALA A 140 -9.26 11.73 -8.39
N ARG A 141 -10.10 12.40 -7.59
CA ARG A 141 -11.18 13.26 -8.11
C ARG A 141 -10.66 14.48 -8.88
N ARG A 142 -9.54 15.06 -8.45
CA ARG A 142 -8.91 16.20 -9.15
C ARG A 142 -8.24 15.75 -10.45
N ALA A 143 -7.57 14.60 -10.44
CA ALA A 143 -6.93 14.04 -11.62
C ALA A 143 -7.94 13.69 -12.73
N HIS A 144 -9.11 13.17 -12.37
CA HIS A 144 -10.20 12.87 -13.33
C HIS A 144 -11.05 14.10 -13.73
N CYS A 145 -10.87 15.26 -13.08
CA CYS A 145 -11.64 16.47 -13.39
C CYS A 145 -10.71 17.71 -13.44
N PRO A 146 -9.84 17.81 -14.46
CA PRO A 146 -8.87 18.91 -14.56
C PRO A 146 -9.52 20.30 -14.62
N GLY A 147 -10.79 20.41 -15.05
CA GLY A 147 -11.53 21.67 -15.13
C GLY A 147 -12.00 22.27 -13.79
N ALA A 148 -11.99 21.50 -12.69
CA ALA A 148 -12.44 21.99 -11.38
C ALA A 148 -11.36 22.79 -10.62
N ALA A 149 -10.08 22.50 -10.86
CA ALA A 149 -8.97 23.22 -10.23
C ALA A 149 -8.81 24.65 -10.77
N ALA A 150 -9.11 24.88 -12.05
CA ALA A 150 -9.04 26.20 -12.67
C ALA A 150 -10.11 27.19 -12.17
N ARG A 151 -11.26 26.70 -11.68
CA ARG A 151 -12.33 27.57 -11.13
C ARG A 151 -12.09 28.01 -9.68
N ALA A 152 -11.30 27.27 -8.91
CA ALA A 152 -10.99 27.63 -7.52
C ALA A 152 -9.86 28.67 -7.39
N ALA A 153 -9.04 28.86 -8.44
CA ALA A 153 -8.00 29.89 -8.49
C ALA A 153 -8.49 31.22 -9.11
N ALA A 154 -9.75 31.27 -9.55
CA ALA A 154 -10.38 32.44 -10.16
C ALA A 154 -11.53 33.01 -9.30
N SER A 155 -11.52 32.75 -7.98
CA SER A 155 -12.45 33.32 -7.00
C SER A 155 -11.68 33.90 -5.82
#